data_AF-A0A2K4MKI7-F1
#
_entry.id   AF-A0A2K4MKI7-F1
#
_cell.length_a   1.000
_cell.length_b   1.000
_cell.length_c   1.000
_cell.angle_alpha   90.00
_cell.angle_beta   90.00
_cell.angle_gamma   90.00
#
_symmetry.space_group_name_H-M   'P 1'
#
loop_
_entity.id
_entity.type
_entity.pdbx_description
1 polymer ?
#
loop_
_entity_poly.entity_id
_entity_poly.type
_entity_poly.pdbx_seq_one_letter_code
_entity_poly.pdbx_strand_id
1 'polypeptide(L)'
;MNKAAHLASALCLAGLLCPVFAQASPPANPSWDQLDSQQQQVLAPLAGEWNRYSPDKKQSLLAIVPGFANLAPQQQQRAQRKLKAWSELTPQQRHEIRANWKKLQQLPPDQREQVMQRLRQQRAQPDASIAQ
;
A
#
# COMPACT_ATOMS: atom_id res chain seq x y z
N MET A 1 -12.39 68.65 8.90
CA MET A 1 -11.05 69.23 8.67
C MET A 1 -10.06 68.08 8.87
N ASN A 2 -9.36 67.49 7.89
CA ASN A 2 -8.82 67.98 6.62
C ASN A 2 -8.80 66.88 5.53
N LYS A 3 -8.45 67.29 4.31
CA LYS A 3 -8.83 66.74 3.00
C LYS A 3 -7.88 65.65 2.45
N ALA A 4 -8.40 64.96 1.43
CA ALA A 4 -7.85 63.86 0.62
C ALA A 4 -6.54 64.13 -0.17
N ALA A 5 -5.87 63.05 -0.58
CA ALA A 5 -5.26 62.86 -1.91
C ALA A 5 -4.84 61.37 -2.11
N HIS A 6 -5.57 60.64 -2.96
CA HIS A 6 -5.17 60.08 -4.27
C HIS A 6 -4.03 59.04 -4.27
N LEU A 7 -4.37 57.77 -4.53
CA LEU A 7 -4.23 57.04 -5.82
C LEU A 7 -2.86 56.39 -6.01
N ALA A 8 -2.82 55.06 -5.91
CA ALA A 8 -1.94 54.24 -6.73
C ALA A 8 -2.60 52.85 -6.91
N SER A 9 -3.22 52.66 -8.08
CA SER A 9 -3.55 51.34 -8.60
C SER A 9 -2.27 50.51 -8.72
N ALA A 10 -2.27 49.31 -8.16
CA ALA A 10 -1.37 48.25 -8.57
C ALA A 10 -2.22 47.01 -8.88
N LEU A 11 -2.45 46.85 -10.18
CA LEU A 11 -3.05 45.72 -10.86
C LEU A 11 -2.18 44.48 -10.62
N CYS A 12 -2.60 43.57 -9.77
CA CYS A 12 -2.04 42.21 -9.71
C CYS A 12 -3.15 41.20 -10.04
N LEU A 13 -3.53 41.15 -11.31
CA LEU A 13 -4.22 40.00 -11.91
C LEU A 13 -3.18 38.89 -12.11
N ALA A 14 -2.78 38.24 -11.02
CA ALA A 14 -2.04 36.98 -11.09
C ALA A 14 -3.06 35.86 -11.32
N GLY A 15 -3.23 35.49 -12.59
CA GLY A 15 -3.94 34.28 -12.98
C GLY A 15 -3.24 33.06 -12.40
N LEU A 16 -3.73 32.58 -11.26
CA LEU A 16 -3.42 31.25 -10.75
C LEU A 16 -4.11 30.23 -11.65
N LEU A 17 -3.42 29.87 -12.74
CA LEU A 17 -3.59 28.58 -13.39
C LEU A 17 -3.17 27.52 -12.35
N CYS A 18 -4.04 27.20 -11.42
CA CYS A 18 -3.95 25.96 -10.69
C CYS A 18 -4.17 24.86 -11.73
N PRO A 19 -3.18 24.00 -12.03
CA PRO A 19 -3.52 22.74 -12.66
C PRO A 19 -4.43 22.03 -11.65
N VAL A 20 -5.73 22.02 -11.92
CA VAL A 20 -6.61 21.03 -11.33
C VAL A 20 -6.03 19.72 -11.83
N PHE A 21 -5.25 19.05 -10.97
CA PHE A 21 -4.98 17.65 -11.15
C PHE A 21 -6.36 17.00 -11.19
N ALA A 22 -6.84 16.72 -12.39
CA ALA A 22 -8.05 15.96 -12.59
C ALA A 22 -7.80 14.62 -11.92
N GLN A 23 -8.25 14.48 -10.68
CA GLN A 23 -8.40 13.19 -10.03
C GLN A 23 -9.53 12.50 -10.79
N ALA A 24 -9.21 11.98 -11.98
CA ALA A 24 -10.04 11.02 -12.64
C ALA A 24 -10.24 9.90 -11.62
N SER A 25 -11.49 9.73 -11.18
CA SER A 25 -11.81 8.61 -10.32
C SER A 25 -11.37 7.35 -11.06
N PRO A 26 -10.53 6.50 -10.46
CA PRO A 26 -10.04 5.32 -11.16
C PRO A 26 -11.26 4.52 -11.66
N PRO A 27 -11.22 4.02 -12.90
CA PRO A 27 -12.29 3.15 -13.38
C PRO A 27 -12.48 2.00 -12.40
N ALA A 28 -13.68 1.41 -12.36
CA ALA A 28 -14.02 0.37 -11.37
C ALA A 28 -13.04 -0.82 -11.33
N ASN A 29 -12.29 -1.02 -12.42
CA ASN A 29 -11.18 -1.97 -12.54
C ASN A 29 -9.99 -1.33 -13.30
N PRO A 30 -9.07 -0.63 -12.61
CA PRO A 30 -7.97 0.07 -13.29
C PRO A 30 -6.87 -0.91 -13.75
N SER A 31 -6.32 -0.66 -14.94
CA SER A 31 -5.04 -1.25 -15.35
C SER A 31 -3.88 -0.57 -14.62
N TRP A 32 -2.68 -1.16 -14.70
CA TRP A 32 -1.49 -0.63 -14.01
C TRP A 32 -1.17 0.82 -14.40
N ASP A 33 -1.33 1.14 -15.69
CA ASP A 33 -1.01 2.47 -16.24
C ASP A 33 -2.04 3.54 -15.88
N GLN A 34 -3.21 3.14 -15.38
CA GLN A 34 -4.27 4.03 -14.92
C GLN A 34 -4.15 4.39 -13.43
N LEU A 35 -3.19 3.79 -12.73
CA LEU A 35 -2.90 4.10 -11.33
C LEU A 35 -2.15 5.44 -11.23
N ASP A 36 -2.45 6.22 -10.20
CA ASP A 36 -1.67 7.44 -9.93
C ASP A 36 -0.24 7.10 -9.46
N SER A 37 0.65 8.10 -9.46
CA SER A 37 2.06 7.89 -9.11
C SER A 37 2.26 7.32 -7.70
N GLN A 38 1.41 7.69 -6.74
CA GLN A 38 1.50 7.20 -5.36
C GLN A 38 1.07 5.73 -5.29
N GLN A 39 -0.04 5.37 -5.93
CA GLN A 39 -0.52 3.99 -6.04
C GLN A 39 0.51 3.09 -6.70
N GLN A 40 1.09 3.53 -7.82
CA GLN A 40 2.15 2.80 -8.51
C GLN A 40 3.38 2.60 -7.64
N GLN A 41 3.80 3.61 -6.88
CA GLN A 41 4.97 3.50 -5.99
C GLN A 41 4.75 2.50 -4.85
N VAL A 42 3.58 2.52 -4.21
CA VAL A 42 3.25 1.61 -3.11
C VAL A 42 3.06 0.18 -3.62
N LEU A 43 2.41 0.02 -4.76
CA LEU A 43 2.06 -1.27 -5.33
C LEU A 43 3.09 -1.80 -6.34
N ALA A 44 4.23 -1.14 -6.52
CA ALA A 44 5.27 -1.48 -7.49
C ALA A 44 5.67 -2.98 -7.49
N PRO A 45 5.81 -3.65 -6.33
CA PRO A 45 6.14 -5.08 -6.31
C PRO A 45 5.08 -5.97 -6.98
N LEU A 46 3.84 -5.47 -7.10
CA LEU A 46 2.71 -6.19 -7.68
C LEU A 46 2.45 -5.83 -9.16
N ALA A 47 3.25 -4.94 -9.75
CA ALA A 47 3.03 -4.40 -11.10
C ALA A 47 2.82 -5.48 -12.17
N GLY A 48 3.70 -6.49 -12.22
CA GLY A 48 3.67 -7.54 -13.23
C GLY A 48 2.41 -8.42 -13.20
N GLU A 49 1.77 -8.54 -12.04
CA GLU A 49 0.58 -9.36 -11.83
C GLU A 49 -0.69 -8.51 -11.70
N TRP A 50 -0.57 -7.18 -11.67
CA TRP A 50 -1.67 -6.26 -11.36
C TRP A 50 -2.88 -6.52 -12.26
N ASN A 51 -2.66 -6.60 -13.57
CA ASN A 51 -3.72 -6.77 -14.55
C ASN A 51 -4.43 -8.14 -14.46
N ARG A 52 -3.83 -9.12 -13.77
CA ARG A 52 -4.40 -10.46 -13.55
C ARG A 52 -5.28 -10.55 -12.30
N TYR A 53 -5.22 -9.56 -11.41
CA TYR A 53 -6.07 -9.52 -10.23
C TYR A 53 -7.53 -9.24 -10.57
N SER A 54 -8.44 -9.88 -9.83
CA SER A 54 -9.87 -9.57 -9.90
C SER A 54 -10.14 -8.13 -9.45
N PRO A 55 -11.23 -7.50 -9.93
CA PRO A 55 -11.61 -6.14 -9.53
C PRO A 55 -11.65 -5.96 -8.00
N ASP A 56 -12.29 -6.88 -7.28
CA ASP A 56 -12.38 -6.84 -5.81
C ASP A 56 -11.01 -6.83 -5.13
N LYS A 57 -10.06 -7.60 -5.68
CA LYS A 57 -8.70 -7.68 -5.16
C LYS A 57 -7.94 -6.38 -5.39
N LYS A 58 -8.07 -5.79 -6.58
CA LYS A 58 -7.48 -4.48 -6.89
C LYS A 58 -8.06 -3.40 -5.99
N GLN A 59 -9.38 -3.35 -5.81
CA GLN A 59 -10.04 -2.40 -4.90
C GLN A 59 -9.53 -2.54 -3.46
N SER A 60 -9.42 -3.78 -2.96
CA SER A 60 -8.85 -4.04 -1.62
C SER A 60 -7.40 -3.57 -1.49
N LEU A 61 -6.59 -3.71 -2.54
CA LEU A 61 -5.20 -3.23 -2.55
C LEU A 61 -5.13 -1.70 -2.67
N LEU A 62 -6.02 -1.06 -3.41
CA LEU A 62 -6.07 0.40 -3.49
C LEU A 62 -6.52 1.02 -2.16
N ALA A 63 -7.43 0.36 -1.44
CA ALA A 63 -7.91 0.83 -0.14
C ALA A 63 -6.81 0.93 0.93
N ILE A 64 -5.70 0.19 0.80
CA ILE A 64 -4.58 0.27 1.76
C ILE A 64 -3.60 1.41 1.45
N VAL A 65 -3.61 1.96 0.22
CA VAL A 65 -2.63 2.96 -0.24
C VAL A 65 -2.67 4.25 0.59
N PRO A 66 -3.84 4.84 0.92
CA PRO A 66 -3.90 6.04 1.75
C PRO A 66 -3.32 5.79 3.16
N GLY A 67 -3.61 4.63 3.74
CA GLY A 67 -3.07 4.25 5.06
C GLY A 67 -1.57 4.05 5.04
N PHE A 68 -1.02 3.53 3.93
CA PHE A 68 0.42 3.32 3.76
C PHE A 68 1.21 4.63 3.79
N ALA A 69 0.71 5.68 3.13
CA ALA A 69 1.40 6.98 3.09
C ALA A 69 1.53 7.62 4.48
N ASN A 70 0.58 7.34 5.38
CA ASN A 70 0.58 7.85 6.75
C ASN A 70 1.46 7.04 7.71
N LEU A 71 2.04 5.93 7.27
CA LEU A 71 2.95 5.13 8.10
C LEU A 71 4.31 5.81 8.28
N ALA A 72 4.94 5.62 9.44
CA ALA A 72 6.32 6.03 9.64
C ALA A 72 7.26 5.34 8.62
N PRO A 73 8.38 5.97 8.21
CA PRO A 73 9.25 5.44 7.15
C PRO A 73 9.72 3.99 7.38
N GLN A 74 10.04 3.63 8.63
CA GLN A 74 10.43 2.26 8.97
C GLN A 74 9.28 1.25 8.75
N GLN A 75 8.04 1.65 9.02
CA GLN A 75 6.86 0.82 8.81
C GLN A 75 6.55 0.67 7.31
N GLN A 76 6.71 1.74 6.53
CA GLN A 76 6.61 1.70 5.07
C GLN A 76 7.61 0.70 4.48
N GLN A 77 8.88 0.76 4.91
CA GLN A 77 9.91 -0.19 4.47
C GLN A 77 9.54 -1.65 4.82
N ARG A 78 9.03 -1.90 6.02
CA ARG A 78 8.58 -3.25 6.42
C ARG A 78 7.42 -3.73 5.55
N ALA A 79 6.46 -2.86 5.26
CA ALA A 79 5.33 -3.19 4.40
C ALA A 79 5.76 -3.44 2.95
N GLN A 80 6.70 -2.65 2.40
CA GLN A 80 7.30 -2.92 1.09
C GLN A 80 8.03 -4.27 1.03
N ARG A 81 8.82 -4.61 2.05
CA ARG A 81 9.47 -5.93 2.14
C ARG A 81 8.46 -7.07 2.13
N LYS A 82 7.35 -6.92 2.85
CA LYS A 82 6.25 -7.90 2.85
C LYS A 82 5.56 -7.98 1.48
N LEU A 83 5.32 -6.85 0.81
CA LEU A 83 4.72 -6.83 -0.52
C LEU A 83 5.63 -7.51 -1.55
N LYS A 84 6.94 -7.30 -1.47
CA LYS A 84 7.92 -7.98 -2.30
C LYS A 84 7.92 -9.50 -2.05
N ALA A 85 8.03 -9.91 -0.79
CA ALA A 85 7.94 -11.34 -0.45
C ALA A 85 6.61 -11.96 -0.93
N TRP A 86 5.52 -11.18 -0.90
CA TRP A 86 4.23 -11.63 -1.38
C TRP A 86 4.14 -11.75 -2.91
N SER A 87 4.80 -10.87 -3.66
CA SER A 87 4.82 -10.93 -5.12
C SER A 87 5.64 -12.10 -5.66
N GLU A 88 6.61 -12.57 -4.88
CA GLU A 88 7.42 -13.77 -5.17
C GLU A 88 6.65 -15.09 -4.96
N LEU A 89 5.51 -15.07 -4.25
CA LEU A 89 4.72 -16.27 -4.00
C LEU A 89 3.88 -16.68 -5.21
N THR A 90 3.88 -17.98 -5.51
CA THR A 90 2.99 -18.55 -6.54
C THR A 90 1.52 -18.42 -6.15
N PRO A 91 0.57 -18.44 -7.11
CA PRO A 91 -0.86 -18.44 -6.80
C PRO A 91 -1.26 -19.56 -5.81
N GLN A 92 -0.67 -20.74 -5.94
CA GLN A 92 -0.89 -21.87 -5.04
C GLN A 92 -0.36 -21.59 -3.62
N GLN A 93 0.89 -21.13 -3.48
CA GLN A 93 1.44 -20.77 -2.17
C GLN A 93 0.60 -19.69 -1.47
N ARG A 94 0.13 -18.69 -2.24
CA ARG A 94 -0.77 -17.66 -1.71
C ARG A 94 -2.11 -18.24 -1.26
N HIS A 95 -2.64 -19.25 -1.95
CA HIS A 95 -3.86 -19.96 -1.55
C HIS A 95 -3.65 -20.73 -0.24
N GLU A 96 -2.57 -21.49 -0.14
CA GLU A 96 -2.21 -22.26 1.05
C GLU A 96 -2.01 -21.34 2.28
N ILE A 97 -1.31 -20.22 2.13
CA ILE A 97 -1.14 -19.23 3.20
C ILE A 97 -2.49 -18.69 3.66
N ARG A 98 -3.40 -18.36 2.74
CA ARG A 98 -4.75 -17.90 3.10
C ARG A 98 -5.55 -18.99 3.82
N ALA A 99 -5.46 -20.24 3.36
CA ALA A 99 -6.15 -21.37 3.98
C ALA A 99 -5.62 -21.63 5.40
N ASN A 100 -4.29 -21.61 5.59
CA ASN A 100 -3.66 -21.77 6.89
C ASN A 100 -4.01 -20.62 7.84
N TRP A 101 -4.06 -19.38 7.33
CA TRP A 101 -4.51 -18.23 8.10
C TRP A 101 -5.96 -18.36 8.55
N LYS A 102 -6.86 -18.82 7.69
CA LYS A 102 -8.27 -19.07 8.04
C LYS A 102 -8.38 -20.12 9.15
N LYS A 103 -7.64 -21.24 9.05
CA LYS A 103 -7.58 -22.27 10.10
C LYS A 103 -7.08 -21.69 11.43
N LEU A 104 -6.03 -20.87 11.38
CA LEU A 104 -5.44 -20.23 12.56
C LEU A 104 -6.41 -19.25 13.26
N GLN A 105 -7.23 -18.54 12.49
CA GLN A 105 -8.29 -17.67 13.03
C GLN A 105 -9.44 -18.46 13.69
N GLN A 106 -9.65 -19.72 13.31
CA GLN A 106 -10.68 -20.57 13.90
C GLN A 106 -10.22 -21.20 15.23
N LEU A 107 -8.92 -21.19 15.52
CA LEU A 107 -8.41 -21.70 16.80
C LEU A 107 -8.80 -20.78 17.97
N PRO A 108 -9.05 -21.34 19.17
CA PRO A 108 -9.11 -20.60 20.42
C PRO A 108 -7.86 -19.71 20.61
N PRO A 109 -7.97 -18.57 21.31
CA PRO A 109 -6.86 -17.62 21.48
C PRO A 109 -5.59 -18.28 22.03
N ASP A 110 -5.71 -19.11 23.07
CA ASP A 110 -4.56 -19.79 23.70
C ASP A 110 -3.82 -20.72 22.72
N GLN A 111 -4.57 -21.48 21.92
CA GLN A 111 -3.99 -22.37 20.91
C GLN A 111 -3.33 -21.58 19.78
N ARG A 112 -3.94 -20.46 19.37
CA ARG A 112 -3.37 -19.56 18.37
C ARG A 112 -2.03 -18.98 18.85
N GLU A 113 -1.95 -18.56 20.09
CA GLU A 113 -0.71 -18.05 20.70
C GLU A 113 0.40 -19.10 20.71
N GLN A 114 0.07 -20.35 21.11
CA GLN A 114 1.02 -21.46 21.06
C GLN A 114 1.55 -21.72 19.65
N VAL A 115 0.67 -21.71 18.63
CA VAL A 115 1.09 -21.86 17.23
C VAL A 115 2.00 -20.70 16.80
N MET A 116 1.63 -19.46 17.13
CA MET A 116 2.44 -18.28 16.80
C MET A 116 3.80 -18.27 17.50
N GLN A 117 3.88 -18.74 18.74
CA GLN A 117 5.14 -18.86 19.49
C GLN A 117 6.06 -19.87 18.81
N ARG A 118 5.55 -21.06 18.44
CA ARG A 118 6.32 -22.07 17.71
C ARG A 118 6.84 -21.54 16.37
N LEU A 119 5.99 -20.86 15.59
CA LEU A 119 6.41 -20.24 14.32
C LEU A 119 7.48 -19.16 14.52
N ARG A 120 7.40 -18.36 15.59
CA ARG A 120 8.43 -17.37 15.91
C ARG A 120 9.76 -18.03 16.28
N GLN A 121 9.73 -19.11 17.07
CA GLN A 121 10.93 -19.87 17.44
C GLN A 121 11.61 -20.49 16.22
N GLN A 122 10.83 -21.12 15.33
CA GLN A 122 11.35 -21.70 14.09
C GLN A 122 12.00 -20.64 13.18
N ARG A 123 11.40 -19.45 13.04
CA ARG A 123 11.99 -18.36 12.25
C ARG A 123 13.23 -17.73 12.90
N ALA A 124 13.36 -17.82 14.22
CA ALA A 124 14.47 -17.26 14.96
C ALA A 124 15.69 -18.18 15.02
N GLN A 125 15.52 -19.47 14.72
CA GLN A 125 16.61 -20.39 14.49
C GLN A 125 17.02 -20.29 13.00
N PRO A 126 18.14 -19.64 12.66
CA PRO A 126 18.71 -19.85 11.33
C PRO A 126 19.08 -21.33 11.24
N ASP A 127 18.81 -21.98 10.10
CA ASP A 127 19.22 -23.37 9.87
C ASP A 127 20.71 -23.53 10.18
N ALA A 128 21.03 -24.09 11.36
CA ALA A 128 22.40 -24.42 11.75
C ALA A 128 23.00 -25.55 10.89
N SER A 129 22.25 -26.05 9.91
CA SER A 129 22.60 -27.10 8.96
C SER A 129 23.14 -26.59 7.62
N ILE A 130 23.19 -25.27 7.35
CA ILE A 130 23.77 -24.72 6.11
C ILE A 130 25.26 -24.32 6.28
N ALA A 131 25.83 -24.51 7.47
CA ALA A 131 27.21 -24.14 7.80
C ALA A 131 28.16 -25.33 8.04
N GLN A 132 28.02 -26.42 7.26
CA GLN A 132 28.99 -27.51 7.21
C GLN A 132 29.37 -27.85 5.77
#